data_AF-A0A954WRL1-F1
#
_entry.id   AF-A0A954WRL1-F1
#
_cell.length_a   1.000
_cell.length_b   1.000
_cell.length_c   1.000
_cell.angle_alpha   90.00
_cell.angle_beta   90.00
_cell.angle_gamma   90.00
#
_symmetry.space_group_name_H-M   'P 1'
#
loop_
_entity.id
_entity.type
_entity.pdbx_description
1 polymer ?
#
loop_
_entity_poly.entity_id
_entity_poly.type
_entity_poly.pdbx_seq_one_letter_code
_entity_poly.pdbx_strand_id
1 'polypeptide(L)'
;MHSGAKIGVIVSYKDGGAEGADQFFRSVAMHIAAMSPSVLTTDELDAEFVAKETEALRGQIKVENEDRARLGKPLKTIPEFGGRCQLTADVMAKVEDTIKEELKAEGKPEKIWDKIIPGKIERFIADNTQVDQEHCLLSQFFALDDSKTVEAAVKDFCDAAEILAFKRVATG
;
A
#
# COMPACT_ATOMS: atom_id res chain seq x y z
N MET A 1 22.66 -9.59 2.68
CA MET A 1 22.53 -10.78 1.80
C MET A 1 21.59 -11.77 2.47
N HIS A 2 20.57 -12.24 1.76
CA HIS A 2 19.64 -13.25 2.28
C HIS A 2 20.25 -14.67 2.18
N SER A 3 19.82 -15.60 3.03
CA SER A 3 20.36 -16.97 3.11
C SER A 3 20.22 -17.69 1.77
N GLY A 4 21.35 -18.02 1.15
CA GLY A 4 21.43 -18.61 -0.20
C GLY A 4 22.22 -17.76 -1.21
N ALA A 5 22.65 -16.55 -0.84
CA ALA A 5 23.45 -15.63 -1.67
C ALA A 5 22.79 -15.15 -3.00
N LYS A 6 21.48 -15.34 -3.16
CA LYS A 6 20.75 -15.01 -4.39
C LYS A 6 20.15 -13.61 -4.45
N ILE A 7 20.03 -12.90 -3.32
CA ILE A 7 19.42 -11.57 -3.25
C ILE A 7 20.34 -10.60 -2.51
N GLY A 8 20.66 -9.48 -3.17
CA GLY A 8 21.37 -8.33 -2.65
C GLY A 8 20.48 -7.09 -2.64
N VAL A 9 20.59 -6.30 -1.57
CA VAL A 9 19.88 -5.02 -1.44
C VAL A 9 20.87 -3.96 -0.97
N ILE A 10 20.80 -2.79 -1.60
CA ILE A 10 21.47 -1.55 -1.20
C ILE A 10 20.38 -0.54 -0.89
N VAL A 11 20.50 0.16 0.25
CA VAL A 11 19.59 1.24 0.65
C VAL A 11 20.44 2.46 0.98
N SER A 12 20.10 3.60 0.39
CA SER A 12 20.63 4.92 0.74
C SER A 12 19.59 5.63 1.61
N TYR A 13 20.02 6.17 2.74
CA TYR A 13 19.14 6.81 3.72
C TYR A 13 19.83 7.95 4.45
N LYS A 14 19.02 8.84 5.02
CA LYS A 14 19.39 9.75 6.11
C LYS A 14 18.86 9.16 7.41
N ASP A 15 19.70 9.06 8.43
CA ASP A 15 19.34 8.50 9.73
C ASP A 15 18.78 9.53 10.72
N GLY A 16 18.84 10.82 10.37
CA GLY A 16 18.42 11.90 11.27
C GLY A 16 19.28 12.04 12.53
N GLY A 17 20.43 11.34 12.61
CA GLY A 17 21.28 11.29 13.80
C GLY A 17 20.75 10.42 14.95
N ALA A 18 19.76 9.56 14.70
CA ALA A 18 19.20 8.67 15.71
C ALA A 18 20.10 7.43 15.97
N GLU A 19 20.21 7.01 17.24
CA GLU A 19 20.88 5.75 17.59
C GLU A 19 20.10 4.54 17.02
N GLY A 20 20.82 3.48 16.63
CA GLY A 20 20.22 2.25 16.11
C GLY A 20 19.75 2.32 14.64
N ALA A 21 20.12 3.37 13.92
CA ALA A 21 19.78 3.52 12.50
C ALA A 21 20.30 2.37 11.63
N ASP A 22 21.49 1.85 11.92
CA ASP A 22 22.07 0.70 11.23
C ASP A 22 21.17 -0.54 11.32
N GLN A 23 20.63 -0.82 12.51
CA GLN A 23 19.72 -1.94 12.73
C GLN A 23 18.35 -1.71 12.08
N PHE A 24 17.81 -0.50 12.22
CA PHE A 24 16.53 -0.14 11.61
C PHE A 24 16.59 -0.23 10.08
N PHE A 25 17.54 0.44 9.43
CA PHE A 25 17.65 0.41 7.97
C PHE A 25 18.13 -0.95 7.42
N ARG A 26 18.80 -1.77 8.24
CA ARG A 26 19.00 -3.19 7.91
C ARG A 26 17.68 -3.95 7.80
N SER A 27 16.71 -3.66 8.67
CA SER A 27 15.39 -4.28 8.58
C SER A 27 14.59 -3.77 7.38
N VAL A 28 14.73 -2.49 7.01
CA VAL A 28 14.20 -1.96 5.74
C VAL A 28 14.82 -2.68 4.54
N ALA A 29 16.13 -2.91 4.55
CA ALA A 29 16.80 -3.68 3.50
C ALA A 29 16.30 -5.14 3.41
N MET A 30 16.00 -5.76 4.55
CA MET A 30 15.38 -7.09 4.60
C MET A 30 13.95 -7.07 4.06
N HIS A 31 13.16 -6.05 4.38
CA HIS A 31 11.84 -5.83 3.82
C HIS A 31 11.90 -5.70 2.30
N ILE A 32 12.79 -4.86 1.75
CA ILE A 32 12.99 -4.72 0.29
C ILE A 32 13.35 -6.07 -0.34
N ALA A 33 14.21 -6.86 0.31
CA ALA A 33 14.60 -8.17 -0.20
C ALA A 33 13.39 -9.11 -0.36
N ALA A 34 12.48 -9.10 0.62
CA ALA A 34 11.30 -9.94 0.67
C ALA A 34 10.15 -9.43 -0.22
N MET A 35 9.77 -8.15 -0.07
CA MET A 35 8.60 -7.55 -0.70
C MET A 35 8.85 -7.09 -2.13
N SER A 36 10.11 -6.99 -2.55
CA SER A 36 10.50 -6.72 -3.94
C SER A 36 9.86 -5.47 -4.57
N PRO A 37 9.79 -4.32 -3.87
CA PRO A 37 9.28 -3.09 -4.47
C PRO A 37 10.08 -2.73 -5.72
N SER A 38 9.40 -2.13 -6.70
CA SER A 38 9.97 -1.70 -7.98
C SER A 38 10.44 -0.25 -7.95
N VAL A 39 9.77 0.61 -7.15
CA VAL A 39 10.06 2.04 -7.04
C VAL A 39 10.01 2.50 -5.58
N LEU A 40 10.54 3.69 -5.28
CA LEU A 40 10.53 4.22 -3.92
C LEU A 40 9.17 4.85 -3.60
N THR A 41 8.69 5.72 -4.49
CA THR A 41 7.46 6.51 -4.32
C THR A 41 6.43 6.20 -5.41
N THR A 42 5.17 6.60 -5.19
CA THR A 42 4.09 6.43 -6.17
C THR A 42 4.28 7.28 -7.43
N ASP A 43 5.02 8.38 -7.31
CA ASP A 43 5.25 9.32 -8.41
C ASP A 43 6.18 8.76 -9.50
N GLU A 44 6.92 7.70 -9.16
CA GLU A 44 7.77 6.96 -10.09
C GLU A 44 7.02 5.90 -10.90
N LEU A 45 5.74 5.63 -10.57
CA LEU A 45 4.92 4.70 -11.35
C LEU A 45 4.30 5.40 -12.55
N ASP A 46 4.47 4.80 -13.72
CA ASP A 46 3.81 5.24 -14.94
C ASP A 46 2.31 4.97 -14.89
N ALA A 47 1.50 5.90 -15.39
CA ALA A 47 0.04 5.78 -15.34
C ALA A 47 -0.50 4.61 -16.17
N GLU A 48 0.13 4.26 -17.29
CA GLU A 48 -0.23 3.09 -18.10
C GLU A 48 0.12 1.80 -17.36
N PHE A 49 1.28 1.77 -16.71
CA PHE A 49 1.66 0.67 -15.83
C PHE A 49 0.63 0.47 -14.71
N VAL A 50 0.25 1.53 -13.99
CA VAL A 50 -0.76 1.45 -12.93
C VAL A 50 -2.08 0.92 -13.48
N ALA A 51 -2.55 1.43 -14.61
CA ALA A 51 -3.79 0.98 -15.23
C ALA A 51 -3.74 -0.53 -15.58
N LYS A 52 -2.64 -0.98 -16.18
CA LYS A 52 -2.43 -2.38 -16.56
C LYS A 52 -2.38 -3.31 -15.35
N GLU A 53 -1.61 -2.97 -14.32
CA GLU A 53 -1.53 -3.76 -13.10
C GLU A 53 -2.87 -3.78 -12.35
N THR A 54 -3.63 -2.67 -12.38
CA THR A 54 -5.00 -2.62 -11.84
C THR A 54 -5.89 -3.64 -12.56
N GLU A 55 -5.84 -3.71 -13.88
CA GLU A 55 -6.62 -4.70 -14.64
C GLU A 55 -6.20 -6.13 -14.33
N ALA A 56 -4.89 -6.39 -14.22
CA ALA A 56 -4.36 -7.69 -13.84
C ALA A 56 -4.85 -8.10 -12.44
N LEU A 57 -4.75 -7.21 -11.46
CA LEU A 57 -5.23 -7.40 -10.09
C LEU A 57 -6.73 -7.68 -10.04
N ARG A 58 -7.54 -6.90 -10.77
CA ARG A 58 -8.99 -7.15 -10.90
C ARG A 58 -9.25 -8.54 -11.48
N GLY A 59 -8.48 -8.96 -12.48
CA GLY A 59 -8.56 -10.30 -13.07
C GLY A 59 -8.28 -11.40 -12.03
N GLN A 60 -7.21 -11.26 -11.26
CA GLN A 60 -6.83 -12.19 -10.20
C GLN A 60 -7.90 -12.27 -9.10
N ILE A 61 -8.41 -11.12 -8.65
CA ILE A 61 -9.45 -11.05 -7.61
C ILE A 61 -10.76 -11.69 -8.10
N LYS A 62 -11.12 -11.54 -9.38
CA LYS A 62 -12.30 -12.22 -9.94
C LYS A 62 -12.16 -13.73 -9.87
N VAL A 63 -11.02 -14.27 -10.30
CA VAL A 63 -10.75 -15.72 -10.23
C VAL A 63 -10.75 -16.19 -8.77
N GLU A 64 -10.09 -15.45 -7.87
CA GLU A 64 -10.09 -15.79 -6.45
C GLU A 64 -11.50 -15.74 -5.85
N ASN A 65 -12.34 -14.79 -6.29
CA ASN A 65 -13.72 -14.68 -5.84
C ASN A 65 -14.60 -15.83 -6.30
N GLU A 66 -14.38 -16.38 -7.49
CA GLU A 66 -15.05 -17.61 -7.93
C GLU A 66 -14.73 -18.77 -6.98
N ASP A 67 -13.47 -18.91 -6.59
CA ASP A 67 -13.03 -19.94 -5.65
C ASP A 67 -13.53 -19.67 -4.23
N ARG A 68 -13.52 -18.41 -3.76
CA ARG A 68 -14.10 -18.02 -2.46
C ARG A 68 -15.60 -18.31 -2.42
N ALA A 69 -16.33 -18.01 -3.50
CA ALA A 69 -17.75 -18.31 -3.61
C ALA A 69 -18.02 -19.83 -3.51
N ARG A 70 -17.24 -20.65 -4.21
CA ARG A 70 -17.33 -22.14 -4.11
C ARG A 70 -17.07 -22.65 -2.70
N LEU A 71 -16.16 -21.99 -1.98
CA LEU A 71 -15.79 -22.34 -0.60
C LEU A 71 -16.68 -21.67 0.47
N GLY A 72 -17.70 -20.90 0.07
CA GLY A 72 -18.56 -20.16 1.00
C GLY A 72 -17.83 -19.09 1.82
N LYS A 73 -16.68 -18.61 1.33
CA LYS A 73 -15.90 -17.54 1.96
C LYS A 73 -16.42 -16.17 1.50
N PRO A 74 -16.27 -15.11 2.32
CA PRO A 74 -16.57 -13.75 1.89
C PRO A 74 -15.85 -13.42 0.58
N LEU A 75 -16.41 -12.57 -0.27
CA LEU A 75 -15.75 -12.12 -1.49
C LEU A 75 -14.75 -11.01 -1.17
N LYS A 76 -13.69 -10.91 -1.99
CA LYS A 76 -12.74 -9.80 -1.99
C LYS A 76 -13.36 -8.65 -2.78
N THR A 77 -13.16 -7.43 -2.31
CA THR A 77 -13.50 -6.23 -3.07
C THR A 77 -12.66 -6.19 -4.34
N ILE A 78 -13.30 -5.91 -5.48
CA ILE A 78 -12.58 -5.66 -6.73
C ILE A 78 -12.30 -4.16 -6.77
N PRO A 79 -11.03 -3.73 -6.84
CA PRO A 79 -10.68 -2.32 -6.78
C PRO A 79 -11.07 -1.58 -8.06
N GLU A 80 -11.50 -0.33 -7.91
CA GLU A 80 -11.75 0.57 -9.04
C GLU A 80 -10.47 1.26 -9.51
N PHE A 81 -9.57 1.58 -8.60
CA PHE A 81 -8.28 2.21 -8.90
C PHE A 81 -7.13 1.35 -8.37
N GLY A 82 -5.96 1.48 -8.99
CA GLY A 82 -4.75 0.77 -8.56
C GLY A 82 -3.86 1.60 -7.64
N GLY A 83 -3.89 2.92 -7.79
CA GLY A 83 -2.96 3.82 -7.10
C GLY A 83 -3.53 5.19 -6.78
N ARG A 84 -2.87 5.88 -5.84
CA ARG A 84 -3.21 7.22 -5.34
C ARG A 84 -3.22 8.26 -6.44
N CYS A 85 -2.43 8.08 -7.49
CA CYS A 85 -2.41 8.98 -8.66
C CYS A 85 -3.78 9.09 -9.35
N GLN A 86 -4.64 8.07 -9.19
CA GLN A 86 -6.01 8.07 -9.74
C GLN A 86 -7.06 8.59 -8.75
N LEU A 87 -6.71 8.73 -7.46
CA LEU A 87 -7.58 9.20 -6.39
C LEU A 87 -7.58 10.73 -6.30
N THR A 88 -8.05 11.39 -7.36
CA THR A 88 -8.13 12.85 -7.40
C THR A 88 -9.16 13.38 -6.39
N ALA A 89 -9.10 14.68 -6.09
CA ALA A 89 -10.08 15.33 -5.21
C ALA A 89 -11.53 15.09 -5.68
N ASP A 90 -11.76 15.12 -7.00
CA ASP A 90 -13.08 14.86 -7.59
C ASP A 90 -13.54 13.40 -7.39
N VAL A 91 -12.62 12.44 -7.47
CA VAL A 91 -12.91 11.02 -7.19
C VAL A 91 -13.25 10.86 -5.72
N MET A 92 -12.44 11.41 -4.81
CA MET A 92 -12.66 11.30 -3.37
C MET A 92 -13.97 11.97 -2.92
N ALA A 93 -14.33 13.11 -3.51
CA ALA A 93 -15.62 13.77 -3.25
C ALA A 93 -16.80 12.88 -3.66
N LYS A 94 -16.74 12.26 -4.85
CA LYS A 94 -17.77 11.32 -5.33
C LYS A 94 -17.88 10.08 -4.43
N VAL A 95 -16.76 9.57 -3.95
CA VAL A 95 -16.73 8.43 -3.02
C VAL A 95 -17.38 8.82 -1.70
N GLU A 96 -17.08 10.01 -1.16
CA GLU A 96 -17.71 10.52 0.05
C GLU A 96 -19.23 10.66 -0.10
N ASP A 97 -19.70 11.21 -1.23
CA ASP A 97 -21.12 11.35 -1.52
C ASP A 97 -21.80 9.98 -1.66
N THR A 98 -21.16 9.02 -2.34
CA THR A 98 -21.65 7.64 -2.45
C THR A 98 -21.77 7.00 -1.06
N ILE A 99 -20.76 7.17 -0.20
CA ILE A 99 -20.79 6.67 1.17
C ILE A 99 -21.95 7.30 1.96
N LYS A 100 -22.18 8.61 1.83
CA LYS A 100 -23.32 9.29 2.50
C LYS A 100 -24.66 8.73 2.03
N GLU A 101 -24.81 8.51 0.72
CA GLU A 101 -26.01 7.88 0.15
C GLU A 101 -26.23 6.45 0.68
N GLU A 102 -25.17 5.64 0.77
CA GLU A 102 -25.22 4.31 1.37
C GLU A 102 -25.65 4.37 2.83
N LEU A 103 -25.03 5.24 3.65
CA LEU A 103 -25.37 5.38 5.06
C LEU A 103 -26.82 5.82 5.26
N LYS A 104 -27.32 6.68 4.37
CA LYS A 104 -28.72 7.10 4.35
C LYS A 104 -29.66 5.95 4.00
N ALA A 105 -29.31 5.14 2.99
CA ALA A 105 -30.09 3.97 2.58
C ALA A 105 -30.09 2.87 3.67
N GLU A 106 -28.99 2.73 4.41
CA GLU A 106 -28.88 1.85 5.59
C GLU A 106 -29.66 2.38 6.82
N GLY A 107 -30.25 3.58 6.74
CA GLY A 107 -31.01 4.19 7.83
C GLY A 107 -30.15 4.67 9.00
N LYS A 108 -28.84 4.89 8.79
CA LYS A 108 -27.92 5.34 9.84
C LYS A 108 -28.08 6.85 10.11
N PRO A 109 -28.22 7.28 11.38
CA PRO A 109 -28.41 8.70 11.70
C PRO A 109 -27.26 9.59 11.22
N GLU A 110 -27.55 10.77 10.66
CA GLU A 110 -26.54 11.72 10.15
C GLU A 110 -25.49 12.10 11.22
N LYS A 111 -25.90 12.22 12.48
CA LYS A 111 -25.02 12.53 13.61
C LYS A 111 -23.87 11.53 13.87
N ILE A 112 -23.94 10.32 13.29
CA ILE A 112 -22.85 9.34 13.41
C ILE A 112 -21.99 9.25 12.15
N TRP A 113 -22.34 9.95 11.07
CA TRP A 113 -21.62 9.88 9.80
C TRP A 113 -20.18 10.37 9.92
N ASP A 114 -19.95 11.43 10.71
CA ASP A 114 -18.61 11.99 10.98
C ASP A 114 -17.65 10.96 11.57
N LYS A 115 -18.17 9.91 12.22
CA LYS A 115 -17.38 8.82 12.81
C LYS A 115 -17.19 7.63 11.87
N ILE A 116 -18.04 7.49 10.85
CA ILE A 116 -18.05 6.33 9.95
C ILE A 116 -17.35 6.64 8.63
N ILE A 117 -17.59 7.82 8.07
CA ILE A 117 -17.05 8.23 6.77
C ILE A 117 -15.52 8.12 6.75
N PRO A 118 -14.75 8.61 7.75
CA PRO A 118 -13.28 8.51 7.71
C PRO A 118 -12.79 7.07 7.56
N GLY A 119 -13.35 6.13 8.33
CA GLY A 119 -12.95 4.72 8.25
C GLY A 119 -13.36 4.05 6.93
N LYS A 120 -14.51 4.42 6.34
CA LYS A 120 -14.89 3.95 5.00
C LYS A 120 -13.98 4.52 3.91
N ILE A 121 -13.56 5.78 4.03
CA ILE A 121 -12.62 6.42 3.13
C ILE A 121 -11.24 5.78 3.24
N GLU A 122 -10.72 5.55 4.44
CA GLU A 122 -9.46 4.83 4.66
C GLU A 122 -9.50 3.44 4.04
N ARG A 123 -10.61 2.70 4.23
CA ARG A 123 -10.80 1.39 3.61
C ARG A 123 -10.83 1.47 2.09
N PHE A 124 -11.54 2.46 1.54
CA PHE A 124 -11.59 2.69 0.10
C PHE A 124 -10.18 2.97 -0.45
N ILE A 125 -9.40 3.85 0.19
CA ILE A 125 -8.03 4.14 -0.23
C ILE A 125 -7.17 2.87 -0.15
N ALA A 126 -7.25 2.11 0.94
CA ALA A 126 -6.47 0.88 1.09
C ALA A 126 -6.80 -0.16 0.00
N ASP A 127 -8.08 -0.35 -0.31
CA ASP A 127 -8.53 -1.26 -1.37
C ASP A 127 -8.15 -0.73 -2.77
N ASN A 128 -8.09 0.59 -2.98
CA ASN A 128 -7.84 1.21 -4.30
C ASN A 128 -6.40 1.71 -4.51
N THR A 129 -5.46 1.30 -3.65
CA THR A 129 -4.03 1.63 -3.76
C THR A 129 -3.14 0.39 -3.71
N GLN A 130 -3.72 -0.77 -4.05
CA GLN A 130 -3.01 -2.05 -3.97
C GLN A 130 -1.80 -2.12 -4.91
N VAL A 131 -1.84 -1.47 -6.09
CA VAL A 131 -0.67 -1.40 -6.99
C VAL A 131 0.45 -0.60 -6.34
N ASP A 132 0.12 0.51 -5.67
CA ASP A 132 1.11 1.27 -4.90
C ASP A 132 1.70 0.41 -3.78
N GLN A 133 0.86 -0.31 -3.04
CA GLN A 133 1.30 -1.20 -1.95
C GLN A 133 2.13 -2.39 -2.46
N GLU A 134 1.98 -2.82 -3.70
CA GLU A 134 2.77 -3.91 -4.28
C GLU A 134 4.11 -3.40 -4.83
N HIS A 135 4.13 -2.22 -5.44
CA HIS A 135 5.30 -1.75 -6.20
C HIS A 135 6.10 -0.62 -5.54
N CYS A 136 5.52 0.18 -4.65
CA CYS A 136 6.19 1.32 -4.02
C CYS A 136 6.64 0.97 -2.61
N LEU A 137 7.95 1.09 -2.35
CA LEU A 137 8.52 0.79 -1.04
C LEU A 137 7.84 1.58 0.08
N LEU A 138 7.63 2.88 -0.08
CA LEU A 138 7.06 3.72 0.97
C LEU A 138 5.58 3.40 1.26
N SER A 139 4.86 2.84 0.29
CA SER A 139 3.45 2.45 0.42
C SER A 139 3.27 1.03 0.95
N GLN A 140 4.31 0.19 0.93
CA GLN A 140 4.26 -1.18 1.44
C GLN A 140 4.05 -1.22 2.95
N PHE A 141 3.25 -2.19 3.42
CA PHE A 141 3.17 -2.52 4.85
C PHE A 141 4.50 -3.08 5.33
N PHE A 142 4.99 -2.58 6.44
CA PHE A 142 6.32 -2.91 6.91
C PHE A 142 6.38 -4.36 7.40
N ALA A 143 7.38 -5.13 6.95
CA ALA A 143 7.42 -6.57 7.21
C ALA A 143 7.63 -6.92 8.70
N LEU A 144 8.14 -5.97 9.50
CA LEU A 144 8.27 -6.11 10.95
C LEU A 144 7.05 -5.61 11.72
N ASP A 145 6.20 -4.80 11.09
CA ASP A 145 5.03 -4.18 11.70
C ASP A 145 4.01 -3.89 10.59
N ASP A 146 3.12 -4.86 10.36
CA ASP A 146 2.11 -4.80 9.31
C ASP A 146 0.96 -3.81 9.61
N SER A 147 1.00 -3.16 10.78
CA SER A 147 0.05 -2.11 11.14
C SER A 147 0.35 -0.77 10.46
N LYS A 148 1.54 -0.61 9.87
CA LYS A 148 2.00 0.66 9.28
C LYS A 148 2.79 0.45 8.00
N THR A 149 2.87 1.50 7.20
CA THR A 149 3.70 1.50 5.99
C THR A 149 5.17 1.67 6.33
N VAL A 150 6.07 1.37 5.38
CA VAL A 150 7.50 1.67 5.53
C VAL A 150 7.73 3.17 5.75
N GLU A 151 6.99 4.04 5.07
CA GLU A 151 7.05 5.49 5.29
C GLU A 151 6.75 5.86 6.74
N ALA A 152 5.64 5.35 7.28
CA ALA A 152 5.27 5.57 8.67
C ALA A 152 6.30 4.98 9.63
N ALA A 153 6.83 3.80 9.35
CA ALA A 153 7.88 3.19 10.17
C ALA A 153 9.18 4.02 10.19
N VAL A 154 9.59 4.60 9.06
CA VAL A 154 10.77 5.48 8.97
C VAL A 154 10.55 6.75 9.79
N LYS A 155 9.35 7.35 9.70
CA LYS A 155 8.98 8.55 10.45
C LYS A 155 8.86 8.30 11.96
N ASP A 156 8.29 7.16 12.34
CA ASP A 156 8.22 6.71 13.74
C ASP A 156 9.62 6.46 14.33
N PHE A 157 10.55 5.96 13.51
CA PHE A 157 11.94 5.77 13.92
C PHE A 157 12.62 7.12 14.19
N CYS A 158 12.52 8.05 13.24
CA CYS A 158 12.99 9.43 13.41
C CYS A 158 12.33 10.33 12.35
N ASP A 159 11.76 11.46 12.77
CA ASP A 159 11.09 12.37 11.83
C ASP A 159 12.05 12.94 10.75
N ALA A 160 13.34 13.10 11.09
CA ALA A 160 14.38 13.54 10.16
C ALA A 160 14.98 12.42 9.31
N ALA A 161 14.57 11.16 9.53
CA ALA A 161 15.03 10.03 8.73
C ALA A 161 14.26 9.94 7.39
N GLU A 162 14.97 9.46 6.36
CA GLU A 162 14.46 9.42 4.99
C GLU A 162 15.17 8.31 4.21
N ILE A 163 14.43 7.58 3.37
CA ILE A 163 15.02 6.68 2.37
C ILE A 163 15.21 7.49 1.10
N LEU A 164 16.44 7.55 0.58
CA LEU A 164 16.79 8.33 -0.60
C LEU A 164 16.72 7.50 -1.89
N ALA A 165 17.14 6.24 -1.80
CA ALA A 165 17.16 5.33 -2.94
C ALA A 165 17.34 3.88 -2.44
N PHE A 166 16.92 2.92 -3.26
CA PHE A 166 17.31 1.53 -3.07
C PHE A 166 17.64 0.85 -4.39
N LYS A 167 18.41 -0.23 -4.30
CA LYS A 167 18.61 -1.17 -5.40
C LYS A 167 18.49 -2.59 -4.87
N ARG A 168 17.64 -3.38 -5.52
CA ARG A 168 17.51 -4.82 -5.30
C ARG A 168 18.06 -5.56 -6.51
N VAL A 169 18.86 -6.59 -6.26
CA VAL A 169 19.40 -7.50 -7.28
C VAL A 169 19.08 -8.92 -6.85
N ALA A 170 18.53 -9.71 -7.76
CA ALA A 170 18.30 -11.13 -7.57
C ALA A 170 18.99 -11.92 -8.68
N THR A 171 19.74 -12.97 -8.34
CA THR A 171 20.28 -13.92 -9.32
C THR A 171 19.23 -15.01 -9.55
N GLY A 172 18.84 -15.21 -10.81
CA GLY A 172 17.88 -16.24 -11.24
C GLY A 172 18.31 -17.66 -10.85
#